data_AF-A0A1H6F299-F1
#
_entry.id   AF-A0A1H6F299-F1
#
_cell.length_a   1.000
_cell.length_b   1.000
_cell.length_c   1.000
_cell.angle_alpha   90.00
_cell.angle_beta   90.00
_cell.angle_gamma   90.00
#
_symmetry.space_group_name_H-M   'P 1'
#
loop_
_entity.id
_entity.type
_entity.pdbx_description
1 polymer ?
#
loop_
_entity_poly.entity_id
_entity_poly.type
_entity_poly.pdbx_seq_one_letter_code
_entity_poly.pdbx_strand_id
1 'polypeptide(L)'
;MLEESYRRYPNYLFARTNYALICLTRHQDPKKAFKILGGVHDLKALYPRRNMFHITEVLSFYSTLALYYHAIGKKEASWRWYEILKELDPDHHLVKQLKRKIKPSLMQRLLKPLIKWAQNKAAEDKS
;
A
#
# COMPACT_ATOMS: atom_id res chain seq x y z
N MET A 1 -16.56 -2.03 7.26
CA MET A 1 -15.59 -3.02 7.78
C MET A 1 -14.16 -2.47 7.95
N LEU A 2 -13.27 -2.36 6.94
CA LEU A 2 -11.86 -1.97 7.22
C LEU A 2 -11.69 -0.51 7.69
N GLU A 3 -12.41 0.43 7.09
CA GLU A 3 -12.44 1.82 7.58
C GLU A 3 -12.98 1.90 9.01
N GLU A 4 -14.00 1.11 9.29
CA GLU A 4 -14.65 1.04 10.59
C GLU A 4 -13.76 0.39 11.65
N SER A 5 -12.99 -0.65 11.29
CA SER A 5 -11.94 -1.22 12.13
C SER A 5 -10.88 -0.19 12.48
N TYR A 6 -10.48 0.66 11.51
CA TYR A 6 -9.57 1.77 11.77
C TYR A 6 -10.18 2.83 12.69
N ARG A 7 -11.45 3.18 12.51
CA ARG A 7 -12.18 4.11 13.40
C ARG A 7 -12.28 3.56 14.83
N ARG A 8 -12.52 2.26 15.00
CA ARG A 8 -12.70 1.60 16.30
C ARG A 8 -11.37 1.33 17.02
N TYR A 9 -10.31 1.02 16.26
CA TYR A 9 -8.99 0.67 16.79
C TYR A 9 -7.87 1.45 16.08
N PRO A 10 -7.82 2.79 16.26
CA PRO A 10 -6.89 3.64 15.52
C PRO A 10 -5.42 3.39 15.87
N ASN A 11 -5.13 2.77 17.01
CA ASN A 11 -3.76 2.43 17.41
C ASN A 11 -3.32 1.04 16.96
N TYR A 12 -4.23 0.22 16.40
CA TYR A 12 -3.90 -1.11 15.90
C TYR A 12 -3.27 -1.01 14.51
N LEU A 13 -2.02 -1.42 14.38
CA LEU A 13 -1.24 -1.24 13.15
C LEU A 13 -1.91 -1.87 11.93
N PHE A 14 -2.46 -3.09 12.06
CA PHE A 14 -3.11 -3.75 10.93
C PHE A 14 -4.38 -3.03 10.47
N ALA A 15 -5.12 -2.39 11.37
CA ALA A 15 -6.26 -1.56 10.95
C ALA A 15 -5.78 -0.34 10.14
N ARG A 16 -4.68 0.30 10.55
CA ARG A 16 -4.05 1.40 9.81
C ARG A 16 -3.58 0.96 8.43
N THR A 17 -2.74 -0.07 8.36
CA THR A 17 -2.11 -0.49 7.10
C THR A 17 -3.14 -1.03 6.11
N ASN A 18 -4.13 -1.81 6.58
CA ASN A 18 -5.21 -2.28 5.72
C ASN A 18 -6.03 -1.13 5.13
N TYR A 19 -6.37 -0.12 5.95
CA TYR A 19 -7.15 1.00 5.44
C TYR A 19 -6.31 1.94 4.54
N ALA A 20 -5.04 2.17 4.87
CA ALA A 20 -4.11 2.90 4.02
C ALA A 20 -3.92 2.21 2.66
N LEU A 21 -3.81 0.87 2.64
CA LEU A 21 -3.73 0.09 1.40
C LEU A 21 -4.96 0.27 0.51
N ILE A 22 -6.16 0.30 1.10
CA ILE A 22 -7.40 0.58 0.35
C ILE A 22 -7.36 2.00 -0.23
N CYS A 23 -6.90 2.98 0.55
CA CYS A 23 -6.75 4.35 0.07
C CYS A 23 -5.76 4.43 -1.12
N LEU A 24 -4.64 3.70 -1.07
CA LEU A 24 -3.66 3.66 -2.16
C LEU A 24 -4.16 2.94 -3.41
N THR A 25 -4.89 1.84 -3.24
CA THR A 25 -5.19 0.93 -4.36
C THR A 25 -6.54 1.16 -4.99
N ARG A 26 -7.57 1.47 -4.20
CA ARG A 26 -8.94 1.68 -4.68
C ARG A 26 -9.26 3.15 -4.85
N HIS A 27 -8.96 3.95 -3.82
CA HIS A 27 -9.32 5.38 -3.83
C HIS A 27 -8.28 6.26 -4.53
N GLN A 28 -7.07 5.73 -4.77
CA GLN A 28 -5.96 6.46 -5.36
C GLN A 28 -5.62 7.76 -4.59
N ASP A 29 -5.76 7.72 -3.26
CA ASP A 29 -5.52 8.86 -2.37
C ASP A 29 -4.28 8.60 -1.49
N PRO A 30 -3.07 8.90 -2.00
CA PRO A 30 -1.83 8.71 -1.26
C PRO A 30 -1.70 9.66 -0.07
N LYS A 31 -2.32 10.85 -0.12
CA LYS A 31 -2.26 11.83 0.97
C LYS A 31 -2.99 11.32 2.20
N LYS A 32 -4.21 10.80 2.01
CA LYS A 32 -4.97 10.17 3.10
C LYS A 32 -4.28 8.91 3.62
N ALA A 33 -3.74 8.08 2.73
CA ALA A 33 -2.99 6.90 3.13
C ALA A 33 -1.81 7.25 4.06
N PHE A 34 -1.02 8.27 3.71
CA PHE A 34 0.10 8.71 4.54
C PHE A 34 -0.35 9.25 5.90
N LYS A 35 -1.46 10.00 5.93
CA LYS A 35 -2.06 10.45 7.20
C LYS A 35 -2.47 9.27 8.09
N ILE A 36 -3.05 8.22 7.52
CA ILE A 36 -3.42 6.98 8.25
C ILE A 36 -2.17 6.26 8.78
N LEU A 37 -1.06 6.30 8.04
CA LEU A 37 0.24 5.81 8.51
C LEU A 37 0.90 6.71 9.57
N GLY A 38 0.21 7.76 10.02
CA GLY A 38 0.70 8.69 11.05
C GLY A 38 1.57 9.81 10.51
N GLY A 39 1.69 9.96 9.19
CA GLY A 39 2.55 10.98 8.58
C GLY A 39 4.04 10.72 8.78
N VAL A 40 4.42 9.47 9.05
CA VAL A 40 5.79 9.04 9.34
C VAL A 40 6.25 7.96 8.37
N HIS A 41 7.57 7.83 8.23
CA HIS A 41 8.21 6.91 7.30
C HIS A 41 8.85 5.69 7.99
N ASP A 42 8.64 5.54 9.30
CA ASP A 42 9.28 4.51 10.12
C ASP A 42 8.36 4.08 11.28
N LEU A 43 8.43 2.79 11.64
CA LEU A 43 7.59 2.20 12.69
C LEU A 43 7.92 2.71 14.09
N LYS A 44 9.19 3.01 14.38
CA LYS A 44 9.61 3.57 15.67
C LYS A 44 9.09 5.00 15.82
N ALA A 45 9.06 5.79 14.75
CA ALA A 45 8.40 7.10 14.75
C ALA A 45 6.88 6.98 14.99
N LEU A 46 6.23 5.95 14.45
CA LEU A 46 4.80 5.72 14.66
C LEU A 46 4.48 5.25 16.09
N TYR A 47 5.36 4.42 16.68
CA TYR A 47 5.20 3.87 18.02
C TYR A 47 6.48 4.07 18.86
N PRO A 48 6.76 5.30 19.32
CA PRO A 48 8.05 5.67 19.94
C PRO A 48 8.34 4.91 21.23
N ARG A 49 7.30 4.46 21.95
CA ARG A 49 7.45 3.69 23.20
C ARG A 49 7.75 2.20 22.98
N ARG A 50 7.62 1.69 21.75
CA ARG A 50 7.88 0.27 21.43
C ARG A 50 9.31 0.08 20.95
N ASN A 51 9.99 -0.93 21.46
CA ASN A 51 11.37 -1.26 21.06
C ASN A 51 11.45 -2.53 20.20
N MET A 52 10.36 -3.31 20.13
CA MET A 52 10.27 -4.52 19.32
C MET A 52 8.95 -4.55 18.56
N PHE A 53 9.03 -5.04 17.32
CA PHE A 53 7.89 -5.23 16.43
C PHE A 53 7.89 -6.66 15.92
N HIS A 54 6.70 -7.23 15.76
CA HIS A 54 6.59 -8.53 15.10
C HIS A 54 6.94 -8.38 13.61
N ILE A 55 7.52 -9.42 13.01
CA ILE A 55 7.89 -9.39 11.59
C ILE A 55 6.69 -9.07 10.69
N THR A 56 5.49 -9.55 11.02
CA THR A 56 4.27 -9.26 10.28
C THR A 56 3.88 -7.77 10.34
N GLU A 57 4.17 -7.08 11.44
CA GLU A 57 3.98 -5.63 11.56
C GLU A 57 4.95 -4.86 10.65
N VAL A 58 6.22 -5.27 10.65
CA VAL A 58 7.26 -4.74 9.76
C VAL A 58 6.85 -4.91 8.30
N LEU A 59 6.49 -6.14 7.90
CA LEU A 59 6.06 -6.46 6.55
C LEU A 59 4.81 -5.66 6.14
N SER A 60 3.84 -5.51 7.04
CA SER A 60 2.60 -4.78 6.80
C SER A 60 2.82 -3.28 6.61
N PHE A 61 3.56 -2.64 7.52
CA PHE A 61 3.82 -1.21 7.46
C PHE A 61 4.67 -0.85 6.24
N TYR A 62 5.82 -1.50 6.08
CA TYR A 62 6.76 -1.13 5.03
C TYR A 62 6.29 -1.55 3.64
N SER A 63 5.50 -2.62 3.49
CA SER A 63 4.86 -2.91 2.19
C SER A 63 3.87 -1.79 1.81
N THR A 64 3.11 -1.29 2.78
CA THR A 64 2.16 -0.20 2.55
C THR A 64 2.89 1.12 2.26
N LEU A 65 3.98 1.39 2.98
CA LEU A 65 4.83 2.57 2.75
C LEU A 65 5.53 2.52 1.38
N ALA A 66 6.01 1.35 0.96
CA ALA A 66 6.58 1.16 -0.37
C ALA A 66 5.54 1.45 -1.47
N LEU A 67 4.29 1.03 -1.29
CA LEU A 67 3.19 1.37 -2.20
C LEU A 67 2.86 2.86 -2.19
N TYR A 68 2.93 3.51 -1.02
CA TYR A 68 2.79 4.96 -0.92
C TYR A 68 3.86 5.67 -1.75
N TYR A 69 5.15 5.31 -1.57
CA TYR A 69 6.23 5.89 -2.37
C TYR A 69 6.04 5.67 -3.86
N HIS A 70 5.57 4.48 -4.26
CA HIS A 70 5.24 4.20 -5.65
C HIS A 70 4.15 5.13 -6.17
N ALA A 71 3.07 5.31 -5.40
CA ALA A 71 1.92 6.14 -5.78
C ALA A 71 2.30 7.62 -5.95
N ILE A 72 3.26 8.13 -5.18
CA ILE A 72 3.78 9.51 -5.31
C ILE A 72 4.97 9.63 -6.28
N GLY A 73 5.27 8.59 -7.06
CA GLY A 73 6.32 8.61 -8.09
C GLY A 73 7.75 8.39 -7.59
N LYS A 74 7.98 8.19 -6.29
CA LYS A 74 9.30 7.88 -5.70
C LYS A 74 9.64 6.39 -5.87
N LYS A 75 9.84 5.96 -7.11
CA LYS A 75 9.99 4.54 -7.49
C LYS A 75 11.22 3.88 -6.88
N GLU A 76 12.32 4.61 -6.77
CA GLU A 76 13.59 4.14 -6.21
C GLU A 76 13.43 3.83 -4.72
N ALA A 77 12.76 4.73 -3.97
CA ALA A 77 12.45 4.50 -2.57
C ALA A 77 11.51 3.30 -2.38
N SER A 78 10.49 3.19 -3.23
CA SER A 78 9.60 2.03 -3.26
C SER A 78 10.34 0.71 -3.51
N TRP A 79 11.27 0.72 -4.47
CA TRP A 79 12.04 -0.46 -4.84
C TRP A 79 13.01 -0.90 -3.74
N ARG A 80 13.74 0.04 -3.10
CA ARG A 80 14.61 -0.28 -1.97
C ARG A 80 13.84 -0.95 -0.84
N TRP A 81 12.65 -0.44 -0.51
CA TRP A 81 11.81 -1.09 0.50
C TRP A 81 11.38 -2.50 0.08
N TYR A 82 11.03 -2.71 -1.19
CA TYR A 82 10.75 -4.06 -1.68
C TYR A 82 11.94 -5.01 -1.53
N GLU A 83 13.16 -4.57 -1.85
CA GLU A 83 14.37 -5.38 -1.71
C GLU A 83 14.62 -5.78 -0.26
N ILE A 84 14.55 -4.82 0.67
CA ILE A 84 14.67 -5.09 2.11
C ILE A 84 13.63 -6.10 2.57
N LEU A 85 12.36 -5.94 2.18
CA LEU A 85 11.29 -6.84 2.61
C LEU A 85 11.42 -8.23 2.00
N LYS A 86 11.96 -8.32 0.78
CA LYS A 86 12.25 -9.59 0.11
C LYS A 86 13.38 -10.34 0.80
N GLU A 87 14.39 -9.64 1.33
CA GLU A 87 15.45 -10.26 2.13
C GLU A 87 14.93 -10.77 3.47
N LEU A 88 13.97 -10.05 4.08
CA LEU A 88 13.36 -10.45 5.35
C LEU A 88 12.46 -11.68 5.23
N ASP A 89 11.54 -11.69 4.27
CA ASP A 89 10.66 -12.83 4.01
C ASP A 89 10.18 -12.82 2.54
N PRO A 90 10.89 -13.52 1.64
CA PRO A 90 10.58 -13.51 0.21
C PRO A 90 9.26 -14.22 -0.12
N ASP A 91 8.83 -15.14 0.75
CA ASP A 91 7.65 -15.96 0.52
C ASP A 91 6.37 -15.37 1.07
N HIS A 92 6.48 -14.36 1.94
CA HIS A 92 5.33 -13.66 2.47
C HIS A 92 4.42 -13.09 1.39
N HIS A 93 3.12 -13.29 1.57
CA HIS A 93 2.10 -12.87 0.61
C HIS A 93 2.13 -11.35 0.33
N LEU A 94 2.42 -10.51 1.36
CA LEU A 94 2.53 -9.06 1.19
C LEU A 94 3.69 -8.65 0.28
N VAL A 95 4.84 -9.32 0.39
CA VAL A 95 6.03 -9.05 -0.44
C VAL A 95 5.75 -9.42 -1.90
N LYS A 96 5.11 -10.57 -2.12
CA LYS A 96 4.65 -11.00 -3.45
C LYS A 96 3.64 -10.02 -4.06
N GLN A 97 2.69 -9.53 -3.26
CA GLN A 97 1.71 -8.53 -3.70
C GLN A 97 2.35 -7.18 -4.02
N LEU A 98 3.29 -6.72 -3.19
CA LEU A 98 4.06 -5.50 -3.42
C LEU A 98 4.78 -5.54 -4.77
N LYS A 99 5.52 -6.63 -5.05
CA LYS A 99 6.21 -6.85 -6.33
C LYS A 99 5.29 -6.66 -7.53
N ARG A 100 4.12 -7.31 -7.50
CA ARG A 100 3.12 -7.26 -8.59
C ARG A 100 2.59 -5.84 -8.82
N LYS A 101 2.45 -5.04 -7.76
CA LYS A 101 1.94 -3.66 -7.83
C LYS A 101 2.99 -2.67 -8.33
N ILE A 102 4.25 -2.80 -7.89
CA ILE A 102 5.31 -1.85 -8.27
C ILE A 102 5.91 -2.15 -9.66
N LYS A 103 5.85 -3.40 -10.11
CA LYS A 103 6.25 -3.84 -11.46
C LYS A 103 5.08 -4.56 -12.15
N PRO A 104 4.08 -3.81 -12.65
CA PRO A 104 3.05 -4.41 -13.50
C PRO A 104 3.71 -4.94 -14.79
N SER A 105 3.23 -6.08 -15.30
CA SER A 105 3.77 -6.68 -16.52
C SER A 105 3.62 -5.74 -17.72
N LEU A 106 4.44 -5.91 -18.77
CA LEU A 106 4.29 -5.14 -20.02
C LEU A 106 2.86 -5.26 -20.57
N MET A 107 2.28 -6.46 -20.52
CA MET A 107 0.91 -6.72 -20.93
C MET A 107 -0.11 -5.91 -20.10
N GLN A 108 0.07 -5.81 -18.78
CA GLN A 108 -0.78 -4.97 -17.93
C GLN A 108 -0.63 -3.48 -18.23
N ARG A 109 0.56 -3.02 -18.65
CA ARG A 109 0.79 -1.63 -19.07
C ARG A 109 0.08 -1.33 -20.40
N LEU A 110 0.12 -2.26 -21.35
CA LEU A 110 -0.51 -2.14 -22.66
C LEU A 110 -2.04 -2.22 -22.59
N LEU A 111 -2.60 -3.03 -21.69
CA LEU A 111 -4.05 -3.19 -21.52
C LEU A 111 -4.71 -2.09 -20.67
N LYS A 112 -3.92 -1.32 -19.90
CA LYS A 112 -4.42 -0.26 -19.02
C LYS A 112 -5.31 0.79 -19.73
N PRO A 113 -4.93 1.36 -20.90
CA PRO A 113 -5.80 2.29 -21.64
C PRO A 113 -7.09 1.63 -22.14
N LEU A 114 -7.05 0.37 -22.57
CA LEU A 114 -8.23 -0.36 -23.04
C LEU A 114 -9.24 -0.63 -21.91
N ILE A 115 -8.74 -1.00 -20.72
CA ILE A 115 -9.59 -1.20 -19.54
C ILE A 115 -10.24 0.12 -19.11
N LYS A 116 -9.49 1.22 -19.12
CA LYS A 116 -10.03 2.56 -18.81
C LYS A 116 -11.10 2.99 -19.81
N TRP A 117 -10.89 2.72 -21.10
CA TRP A 117 -11.88 2.97 -22.15
C TRP A 117 -13.17 2.17 -21.92
N ALA A 118 -13.05 0.86 -21.63
CA ALA A 118 -14.21 0.01 -21.35
C ALA A 118 -15.00 0.45 -20.12
N GLN A 119 -14.32 0.91 -19.06
CA GLN A 119 -14.95 1.43 -17.85
C GLN A 119 -15.72 2.73 -18.08
N ASN A 120 -15.15 3.65 -18.87
CA ASN A 120 -15.81 4.89 -19.23
C ASN A 120 -17.04 4.63 -20.10
N LYS A 121 -16.92 3.74 -21.10
CA LYS A 121 -18.04 3.35 -21.96
C LYS A 121 -19.20 2.70 -21.19
N ALA A 122 -18.89 1.84 -20.22
CA ALA A 122 -19.89 1.22 -19.36
C ALA A 122 -20.56 2.19 -18.35
N ALA A 123 -19.96 3.35 -18.09
CA ALA A 123 -20.55 4.41 -17.28
C ALA A 123 -21.43 5.36 -18.12
N GLU A 124 -21.08 5.57 -19.39
CA GLU A 124 -21.87 6.32 -20.38
C GLU A 124 -23.16 5.57 -20.75
N ASP A 125 -23.11 4.25 -20.95
CA ASP A 125 -24.30 3.43 -21.28
C ASP A 125 -25.29 3.26 -20.11
N LYS A 126 -24.94 3.70 -18.90
CA LYS A 126 -25.78 3.60 -17.68
C LYS A 126 -26.37 4.94 -17.23
N SER A 127 -26.13 6.01 -17.99
CA SER A 127 -26.64 7.36 -17.71
C SER A 127 -27.68 7.79 -18.73
#